data_AF-A0A168QSQ0-F1
#
_entry.id   AF-A0A168QSQ0-F1
#
_cell.length_a   1.000
_cell.length_b   1.000
_cell.length_c   1.000
_cell.angle_alpha   90.00
_cell.angle_beta   90.00
_cell.angle_gamma   90.00
#
_symmetry.space_group_name_H-M   'P 1'
#
loop_
_entity.id
_entity.type
_entity.pdbx_description
1 polymer ?
#
loop_
_entity_poly.entity_id
_entity_poly.type
_entity_poly.pdbx_seq_one_letter_code
_entity_poly.pdbx_strand_id
1 'polypeptide(L)'
;MSAFATFVRANPALGPLFVFCGGGCVAAVSYPLYLLRTHPEIQIDRKNNPFPWQRVQQHENIKLINVNPSFYNSRKDLNQKVY
;
A
#
# COMPACT_ATOMS: atom_id res chain seq x y z
N MET A 1 -17.35 -28.86 -3.62
CA MET A 1 -16.21 -28.19 -4.29
C MET A 1 -16.79 -27.14 -5.24
N SER A 2 -16.25 -25.92 -5.29
CA SER A 2 -16.80 -24.88 -6.17
C SER A 2 -16.61 -25.26 -7.65
N ALA A 3 -17.55 -24.88 -8.51
CA ALA A 3 -17.49 -25.19 -9.94
C ALA A 3 -16.19 -24.68 -10.60
N PHE A 4 -15.70 -23.52 -10.15
CA PHE A 4 -14.44 -22.95 -10.59
C PHE A 4 -13.21 -23.77 -10.18
N ALA A 5 -13.17 -24.29 -8.95
CA ALA A 5 -12.05 -25.12 -8.50
C ALA A 5 -11.96 -26.43 -9.30
N THR A 6 -13.11 -27.03 -9.64
CA THR A 6 -13.18 -28.20 -10.52
C THR A 6 -12.68 -27.86 -11.93
N PHE A 7 -13.06 -26.68 -12.47
CA PHE A 7 -12.61 -26.21 -13.79
C PHE A 7 -11.09 -26.00 -13.88
N VAL A 8 -10.49 -25.36 -12.87
CA VAL A 8 -9.04 -25.14 -12.81
C VAL A 8 -8.29 -26.45 -12.62
N ARG A 9 -8.84 -27.39 -11.82
CA ARG A 9 -8.24 -28.73 -11.66
C ARG A 9 -8.30 -29.54 -12.97
N ALA A 10 -9.36 -29.40 -13.74
CA ALA A 10 -9.49 -30.04 -15.06
C ALA A 10 -8.53 -29.45 -16.10
N ASN A 11 -8.14 -28.17 -15.95
CA ASN A 11 -7.29 -27.44 -16.89
C ASN A 11 -6.10 -26.78 -16.18
N PRO A 12 -5.05 -27.55 -15.79
CA PRO A 12 -3.96 -27.04 -14.95
C PRO A 12 -3.15 -25.91 -15.61
N ALA A 13 -3.10 -25.85 -16.95
CA ALA A 13 -2.43 -24.79 -17.69
C ALA A 13 -3.07 -23.40 -17.49
N LEU A 14 -4.35 -23.34 -17.12
CA LEU A 14 -5.06 -22.07 -16.88
C LEU A 14 -4.83 -21.51 -15.47
N GLY A 15 -4.36 -22.33 -14.52
CA GLY A 15 -4.10 -21.90 -13.15
C GLY A 15 -3.19 -20.67 -13.06
N PRO A 16 -1.98 -20.70 -13.65
CA PRO A 16 -1.08 -19.56 -13.66
C PRO A 16 -1.70 -18.30 -14.28
N LEU A 17 -2.48 -18.44 -15.35
CA LEU A 17 -3.14 -17.32 -16.02
C LEU A 17 -4.09 -16.58 -15.07
N PHE A 18 -4.92 -17.32 -14.33
CA PHE A 18 -5.84 -16.72 -13.35
C PHE A 18 -5.10 -16.09 -12.17
N VAL A 19 -3.96 -16.64 -11.76
CA VAL A 19 -3.13 -16.05 -10.70
C VAL A 19 -2.58 -14.69 -11.13
N PHE A 20 -2.03 -14.57 -12.34
CA PHE A 20 -1.51 -13.29 -12.81
C PHE A 20 -2.61 -12.27 -13.08
N CYS A 21 -3.72 -12.68 -13.70
CA CYS A 21 -4.85 -11.78 -13.96
C CYS A 21 -5.52 -11.32 -12.65
N GLY A 22 -5.86 -12.26 -11.77
CA GLY A 22 -6.44 -11.97 -10.46
C GLY A 22 -5.49 -11.15 -9.58
N GLY A 23 -4.21 -11.50 -9.57
CA GLY A 23 -3.17 -10.74 -8.88
C GLY A 23 -3.07 -9.30 -9.39
N GLY A 24 -3.13 -9.10 -10.71
CA GLY A 24 -3.17 -7.77 -11.33
C GLY A 24 -4.39 -6.95 -10.90
N CYS A 25 -5.58 -7.54 -10.92
CA CYS A 25 -6.81 -6.87 -10.46
C CYS A 25 -6.74 -6.48 -8.98
N VAL A 26 -6.24 -7.37 -8.12
CA VAL A 26 -6.08 -7.08 -6.69
C VAL A 26 -5.07 -5.95 -6.48
N ALA A 27 -3.92 -6.01 -7.16
CA ALA A 27 -2.89 -4.96 -7.06
C ALA A 27 -3.40 -3.59 -7.53
N ALA A 28 -4.18 -3.57 -8.62
CA ALA A 28 -4.76 -2.34 -9.19
C ALA A 28 -5.72 -1.64 -8.22
N VAL A 29 -6.41 -2.39 -7.36
CA VAL A 29 -7.29 -1.82 -6.34
C VAL A 29 -6.53 -1.51 -5.05
N SER A 30 -5.63 -2.41 -4.63
CA SER A 30 -4.93 -2.28 -3.35
C SER A 30 -3.96 -1.09 -3.31
N TYR A 31 -3.25 -0.82 -4.41
CA TYR A 31 -2.26 0.27 -4.43
C TYR A 31 -2.88 1.67 -4.32
N PRO A 32 -3.93 2.03 -5.08
CA PRO A 32 -4.66 3.26 -4.84
C PRO A 32 -5.26 3.34 -3.44
N LEU A 33 -5.82 2.24 -2.91
CA LEU A 33 -6.34 2.22 -1.55
C LEU A 33 -5.26 2.44 -0.48
N TYR A 34 -4.02 2.01 -0.72
CA TYR A 34 -2.87 2.33 0.12
C TYR A 34 -2.55 3.82 0.03
N LEU A 35 -2.40 4.34 -1.20
CA LEU A 35 -2.08 5.72 -1.50
C LEU A 35 -3.08 6.70 -0.85
N LEU A 36 -4.38 6.42 -0.97
CA LEU A 36 -5.49 7.15 -0.34
C LEU A 36 -5.39 7.22 1.20
N ARG A 37 -4.77 6.22 1.84
CA ARG A 37 -4.65 6.16 3.30
C ARG A 37 -3.36 6.72 3.84
N THR A 38 -2.26 6.62 3.12
CA THR A 38 -0.92 6.95 3.63
C THR A 38 -0.37 8.27 3.09
N HIS A 39 -0.71 8.64 1.85
CA HIS A 39 -0.11 9.83 1.23
C HIS A 39 -0.86 11.11 1.62
N PRO A 40 -0.15 12.15 2.10
CA PRO A 40 -0.77 13.40 2.51
C PRO A 40 -1.21 14.29 1.34
N GLU A 41 -0.76 13.99 0.13
CA GLU A 41 -1.10 14.73 -1.08
C GLU A 41 -2.55 14.52 -1.53
N ILE A 42 -3.19 13.43 -1.08
CA ILE A 42 -4.58 13.12 -1.43
C ILE A 42 -5.48 13.40 -0.24
N GLN A 43 -6.31 14.43 -0.38
CA GLN A 43 -7.26 14.83 0.63
C GLN A 43 -8.62 14.20 0.37
N ILE A 44 -8.95 13.17 1.16
CA ILE A 44 -10.29 12.55 1.15
C ILE A 44 -11.20 13.21 2.18
N ASP A 45 -10.63 13.55 3.35
CA ASP A 45 -11.35 14.14 4.47
C ASP A 45 -10.74 15.48 4.85
N ARG A 46 -11.15 16.52 4.12
CA ARG A 46 -10.73 17.91 4.39
C ARG A 46 -11.31 18.47 5.69
N LYS A 47 -12.42 17.90 6.20
CA LYS A 47 -13.14 18.45 7.35
C LYS A 47 -12.48 18.05 8.67
N ASN A 48 -12.10 16.77 8.80
CA ASN A 48 -11.49 16.28 10.05
C ASN A 48 -9.95 16.33 10.03
N ASN A 49 -9.33 16.46 8.86
CA ASN A 49 -7.87 16.60 8.72
C ASN A 49 -7.50 17.68 7.68
N PRO A 50 -7.57 18.97 8.05
CA PRO A 50 -7.32 20.07 7.11
C PRO A 50 -5.86 20.17 6.66
N PHE A 51 -4.91 19.63 7.43
CA PHE A 51 -3.47 19.71 7.17
C PHE A 51 -2.81 18.31 7.12
N PRO A 52 -3.17 17.46 6.14
CA PRO A 52 -2.72 16.07 6.09
C PRO A 52 -1.22 15.94 5.92
N TRP A 53 -0.51 16.92 5.36
CA TRP A 53 0.96 16.92 5.28
C TRP A 53 1.65 16.98 6.65
N GLN A 54 0.96 17.42 7.70
CA GLN A 54 1.53 17.43 9.06
C GLN A 54 1.60 16.03 9.69
N ARG A 55 0.96 15.02 9.10
CA ARG A 55 0.94 13.66 9.67
C ARG A 55 2.23 12.87 9.46
N VAL A 56 3.02 13.21 8.44
CA VAL A 56 4.17 12.41 8.01
C VAL A 56 5.42 12.89 8.73
N GLN A 57 6.05 12.01 9.50
CA GLN A 57 7.28 12.34 10.24
C GLN A 57 8.53 12.01 9.40
N GLN A 58 9.67 12.70 9.63
CA GLN A 58 10.92 12.45 8.87
C GLN A 58 11.44 11.00 8.97
N HIS A 59 11.06 10.25 9.99
CA HIS A 59 11.49 8.86 10.16
C HIS A 59 10.50 7.85 9.57
N GLU A 60 9.38 8.31 9.01
CA GLU A 60 8.38 7.47 8.38
C GLU A 60 8.60 7.42 6.86
N ASN A 61 8.50 6.22 6.30
CA ASN A 61 8.50 6.02 4.86
C ASN A 61 7.06 5.86 4.38
N ILE A 62 6.63 6.77 3.50
CA ILE A 62 5.30 6.73 2.88
C ILE A 62 5.24 5.88 1.60
N LYS A 63 6.38 5.36 1.13
CA LYS A 63 6.43 4.58 -0.11
C LYS A 63 5.94 3.16 0.19
N LEU A 64 5.30 2.54 -0.80
CA LEU A 64 4.86 1.15 -0.68
C LEU A 64 6.01 0.20 -0.33
N ILE A 65 7.19 0.43 -0.91
CA ILE A 65 8.39 -0.37 -0.69
C ILE A 65 9.54 0.56 -0.30
N ASN A 66 10.20 0.23 0.80
CA ASN A 66 11.37 0.94 1.29
C ASN A 66 12.66 0.21 0.92
N VAL A 67 13.46 0.81 0.05
CA VAL A 67 14.76 0.26 -0.38
C VAL A 67 15.86 0.52 0.66
N ASN A 68 15.70 1.53 1.53
CA ASN A 68 16.72 1.92 2.52
C ASN A 68 16.08 2.17 3.90
N PRO A 69 15.75 1.12 4.66
CA PRO A 69 15.15 1.26 5.99
C PRO A 69 16.10 1.91 7.00
N SER A 70 17.42 1.73 6.87
CA SER A 70 18.42 2.34 7.75
C SER A 70 18.37 3.88 7.78
N PHE A 71 18.07 4.51 6.64
CA PHE A 71 17.91 5.96 6.55
C PHE A 71 16.77 6.49 7.41
N TYR A 72 15.64 5.78 7.44
CA TYR A 72 14.47 6.20 8.21
C TYR A 72 14.67 5.93 9.70
N ASN A 73 15.28 4.79 10.03
CA ASN A 73 15.59 4.44 11.42
C ASN A 73 16.52 5.43 12.10
N SER A 74 17.52 5.98 11.39
CA SER A 74 18.44 6.97 11.97
C SER A 74 17.79 8.32 12.29
N ARG A 75 16.56 8.58 11.81
CA ARG A 75 15.83 9.84 12.00
C ARG A 75 14.79 9.78 13.10
N LYS A 76 14.59 8.61 13.73
CA LYS A 76 13.60 8.43 14.80
C LYS A 76 13.85 9.41 15.94
N ASP A 77 15.11 9.57 16.33
CA ASP A 77 15.49 10.40 17.48
C ASP A 77 15.65 11.90 17.14
N LEU A 78 15.62 12.27 15.85
CA LEU A 78 15.77 13.66 15.42
C LEU A 78 14.49 14.49 15.62
N ASN A 79 13.33 13.85 15.77
CA ASN A 79 12.03 14.53 15.80
C ASN A 79 11.58 15.02 17.19
N GLN A 80 12.43 14.97 18.22
CA GLN A 80 12.08 15.36 19.59
C GLN A 80 12.24 16.86 19.92
N LYS A 81 12.60 17.72 18.96
CA LYS A 81 12.71 19.18 19.22
C LYS A 81 11.57 19.95 18.56
N VAL A 82 10.41 19.89 19.18
CA VAL A 82 9.33 20.87 18.98
C VAL A 82 9.69 22.09 19.83
N TYR A 83 9.99 23.23 19.19
CA TYR A 83 10.14 24.52 19.86
C TYR A 83 8.77 25.06 20.30
#